data_AF-A0A1Q7Y2J1-F1
#
_entry.id   AF-A0A1Q7Y2J1-F1
#
_cell.length_a   1.000
_cell.length_b   1.000
_cell.length_c   1.000
_cell.angle_alpha   90.00
_cell.angle_beta   90.00
_cell.angle_gamma   90.00
#
_symmetry.space_group_name_H-M   'P 1'
#
loop_
_entity.id
_entity.type
_entity.pdbx_description
1 polymer ?
#
loop_
_entity_poly.entity_id
_entity_poly.type
_entity_poly.pdbx_seq_one_letter_code
_entity_poly.pdbx_strand_id
1 'polypeptide(L)' 'MQQSKRQYVAPFYVAIVYAGLGENERALDWLEKPYADHSNAIVFLKVDPQLDTLRSNPRFHELQRKLRLPE' A
#
# COMPACT_ATOMS: atom_id res chain seq x y z
N MET A 1 -15.20 13.67 -25.53
CA MET A 1 -14.21 14.40 -24.70
C MET A 1 -13.13 13.41 -24.31
N GLN A 2 -11.88 13.82 -24.46
CA GLN A 2 -10.70 12.96 -24.32
C GLN A 2 -10.51 12.58 -22.85
N GLN A 3 -10.88 11.36 -22.45
CA GLN A 3 -10.45 10.81 -21.16
C GLN A 3 -8.94 10.60 -21.28
N SER A 4 -8.16 11.56 -20.77
CA SER A 4 -6.77 11.30 -20.41
C SER A 4 -6.77 10.07 -19.52
N LYS A 5 -6.32 8.94 -20.07
CA LYS A 5 -6.05 7.70 -19.35
C LYS A 5 -4.93 7.98 -18.35
N ARG A 6 -5.22 8.69 -17.26
CA ARG A 6 -4.42 8.60 -16.05
C ARG A 6 -4.61 7.15 -15.62
N GLN A 7 -3.69 6.28 -16.01
CA GLN A 7 -3.59 4.96 -15.39
C GLN A 7 -3.54 5.24 -13.90
N TYR A 8 -4.64 4.96 -13.22
CA TYR A 8 -4.68 5.08 -11.78
C TYR A 8 -3.74 3.99 -11.27
N VAL A 9 -2.53 4.38 -10.91
CA VAL A 9 -1.62 3.50 -10.19
C VAL A 9 -2.11 3.49 -8.76
N ALA A 10 -2.62 2.35 -8.31
CA ALA A 10 -3.05 2.20 -6.93
C ALA A 10 -1.89 2.59 -6.00
N PRO A 11 -2.14 3.36 -4.92
CA PRO A 11 -1.11 3.76 -3.94
C PRO A 11 -0.24 2.58 -3.46
N PHE A 12 -0.83 1.39 -3.42
CA PHE A 12 -0.15 0.13 -3.15
C PHE A 12 1.10 -0.11 -4.01
N TYR A 13 1.01 0.02 -5.34
CA TYR A 13 2.16 -0.27 -6.21
C TYR A 13 3.30 0.73 -6.02
N VAL A 14 2.97 1.97 -5.68
CA VAL A 14 3.97 2.98 -5.35
C VAL A 14 4.64 2.64 -4.01
N ALA A 15 3.87 2.21 -3.02
CA ALA A 15 4.42 1.77 -1.74
C ALA A 15 5.37 0.57 -1.89
N ILE A 16 5.05 -0.40 -2.74
CA ILE A 16 5.91 -1.54 -3.02
C ILE A 16 7.27 -1.11 -3.56
N VAL A 17 7.32 -0.14 -4.47
CA VAL A 17 8.59 0.39 -4.99
C VAL A 17 9.43 1.00 -3.87
N TYR A 18 8.83 1.83 -3.00
CA TYR A 18 9.56 2.40 -1.88
C TYR A 18 10.01 1.34 -0.86
N ALA A 19 9.19 0.33 -0.61
CA ALA A 19 9.54 -0.76 0.29
C ALA A 19 10.72 -1.60 -0.26
N GLY A 20 10.73 -1.90 -1.56
CA GLY A 20 11.84 -2.56 -2.24
C GLY A 20 13.14 -1.74 -2.26
N LEU A 21 13.05 -0.41 -2.16
CA LEU A 21 14.18 0.50 -2.00
C LEU A 21 14.63 0.65 -0.53
N GLY A 22 13.95 0.02 0.42
CA GLY A 22 14.19 0.18 1.87
C GLY A 22 13.71 1.52 2.44
N GLU A 23 12.99 2.32 1.66
CA GLU A 23 12.44 3.62 2.07
C GLU A 23 11.09 3.43 2.80
N ASN A 24 11.16 2.77 3.96
CA ASN A 24 9.99 2.29 4.69
C ASN A 24 8.97 3.38 5.06
N GLU A 25 9.44 4.56 5.49
CA GLU A 25 8.56 5.69 5.84
C GLU A 25 7.73 6.16 4.64
N ARG A 26 8.37 6.27 3.46
CA ARG A 26 7.66 6.67 2.24
C ARG A 26 6.69 5.59 1.79
N ALA A 27 7.05 4.32 1.93
CA ALA A 27 6.14 3.22 1.63
C ALA A 27 4.86 3.32 2.49
N LEU A 28 4.99 3.56 3.79
CA LEU A 28 3.88 3.73 4.72
C LEU A 28 3.02 4.95 4.38
N ASP A 29 3.64 6.10 4.05
CA ASP A 29 2.91 7.30 3.62
C ASP A 29 2.07 7.06 2.37
N TRP A 30 2.52 6.19 1.46
CA TRP A 30 1.74 5.78 0.30
C TRP A 30 0.63 4.80 0.64
N LEU A 31 0.86 3.86 1.58
CA LEU A 31 -0.14 2.90 2.01
C LEU A 31 -1.29 3.51 2.83
N GLU A 32 -1.04 4.62 3.51
CA GLU A 32 -2.05 5.37 4.28
C GLU A 32 -2.95 6.25 3.40
N LYS A 33 -2.60 6.46 2.13
CA LYS A 33 -3.44 7.24 1.22
C LYS A 33 -4.76 6.53 0.95
N PRO A 34 -5.87 7.28 0.83
CA PRO A 34 -7.15 6.69 0.48
C PRO A 34 -7.06 6.03 -0.89
N TYR A 35 -7.41 4.75 -0.93
CA TYR A 35 -7.56 3.98 -2.15
C TYR A 35 -8.84 4.49 -2.85
N ALA A 36 -8.67 5.19 -3.96
CA ALA A 36 -9.77 5.48 -4.87
C ALA A 36 -10.02 4.17 -5.64
N ASP A 37 -11.24 3.66 -5.55
CA ASP A 37 -11.60 2.27 -5.81
C ASP A 37 -11.04 1.28 -4.77
N HIS A 38 -11.87 0.30 -4.40
CA HIS A 38 -11.48 -0.90 -3.66
C HIS A 38 -10.42 -1.66 -4.47
N SER A 39 -9.19 -1.18 -4.44
CA SER A 39 -8.10 -1.77 -5.19
C SER A 39 -7.88 -3.17 -4.64
N ASN A 40 -8.09 -4.17 -5.50
CA ASN A 40 -7.78 -5.56 -5.20
C ASN A 40 -6.34 -5.75 -4.71
N ALA A 41 -5.44 -4.79 -4.97
CA ALA A 41 -4.06 -4.82 -4.51
C ALA A 41 -3.92 -4.86 -2.98
N ILE A 42 -4.92 -4.39 -2.22
CA ILE A 42 -4.91 -4.43 -0.75
C ILE A 42 -4.81 -5.88 -0.22
N VAL A 43 -5.29 -6.88 -0.97
CA VAL A 43 -5.18 -8.29 -0.54
C VAL A 43 -3.72 -8.76 -0.45
N PHE A 44 -2.81 -8.14 -1.22
CA PHE A 44 -1.39 -8.48 -1.21
C PHE A 44 -0.64 -7.87 -0.03
N LEU A 45 -1.25 -6.93 0.71
CA LEU A 45 -0.62 -6.25 1.84
C LEU A 45 -0.11 -7.23 2.91
N LYS A 46 -0.71 -8.41 3.03
CA LYS A 46 -0.31 -9.45 3.99
C LYS A 46 0.71 -10.46 3.46
N VAL A 47 0.78 -10.64 2.15
CA VAL A 47 1.56 -11.74 1.54
C VAL A 47 2.77 -11.24 0.76
N ASP A 48 2.82 -9.96 0.38
CA ASP A 48 3.93 -9.43 -0.41
C ASP A 48 5.20 -9.35 0.44
N PRO A 49 6.29 -10.05 0.04
CA PRO A 49 7.53 -10.09 0.81
C PRO A 49 8.25 -8.74 0.82
N GLN A 50 7.97 -7.83 -0.12
CA GLN A 50 8.57 -6.49 -0.10
C GLN A 50 8.07 -5.65 1.09
N LEU A 51 6.93 -6.03 1.68
CA LEU A 51 6.38 -5.37 2.85
C LEU A 51 6.88 -5.98 4.17
N ASP A 52 7.69 -7.04 4.14
CA ASP A 52 8.21 -7.71 5.35
C ASP A 52 8.92 -6.72 6.29
N THR A 53 9.67 -5.78 5.73
CA THR A 53 10.38 -4.73 6.49
C THR A 53 9.42 -3.74 7.16
N LEU A 54 8.19 -3.61 6.66
CA LEU A 54 7.15 -2.73 7.19
C LEU A 54 6.28 -3.43 8.24
N ARG A 55 6.24 -4.77 8.26
CA ARG A 55 5.38 -5.54 9.18
C ARG A 55 5.74 -5.34 10.65
N SER A 56 6.97 -4.94 10.97
CA SER A 56 7.37 -4.61 12.34
C SER A 56 6.98 -3.17 12.75
N ASN A 57 6.51 -2.34 11.80
CA ASN A 57 6.21 -0.94 12.06
C ASN A 57 4.78 -0.77 12.64
N PRO A 58 4.61 -0.02 13.75
CA PRO A 58 3.29 0.24 14.34
C PRO A 58 2.28 0.86 13.38
N ARG A 59 2.73 1.72 12.44
CA ARG A 59 1.85 2.34 11.42
C ARG A 59 1.26 1.28 10.48
N PHE A 60 2.03 0.24 10.16
CA PHE A 60 1.56 -0.86 9.32
C PHE A 60 0.44 -1.66 10.00
N HIS A 61 0.58 -1.93 11.32
CA HIS A 61 -0.48 -2.57 12.10
C HIS A 61 -1.75 -1.71 12.17
N GLU A 62 -1.60 -0.39 12.34
CA GLU A 62 -2.74 0.53 12.34
C GLU A 62 -3.47 0.51 10.98
N LEU A 63 -2.71 0.48 9.88
CA LEU A 63 -3.28 0.36 8.54
C LEU A 63 -4.06 -0.95 8.36
N GLN A 64 -3.50 -2.09 8.77
CA GLN A 64 -4.20 -3.38 8.70
C GLN A 64 -5.52 -3.36 9.47
N ARG A 65 -5.54 -2.74 10.66
CA ARG A 65 -6.76 -2.53 11.44
C ARG A 65 -7.77 -1.63 10.73
N LYS A 66 -7.34 -0.52 10.14
CA LYS A 66 -8.22 0.40 9.36
C LYS A 66 -8.87 -0.32 8.18
N LEU A 67 -8.12 -1.20 7.52
CA LEU A 67 -8.56 -1.99 6.37
C LEU A 67 -9.33 -3.26 6.77
N ARG A 68 -9.50 -3.54 8.08
CA ARG A 68 -10.16 -4.73 8.63
C ARG A 68 -9.63 -6.05 8.03
N LEU A 69 -8.32 -6.11 7.78
CA LEU A 69 -7.71 -7.32 7.23
C LEU A 69 -7.52 -8.36 8.35
N PRO A 70 -8.00 -9.61 8.20
CA PRO A 70 -7.94 -10.63 9.24
C PRO A 70 -6.51 -11.04 9.53
N GLU A 71 -6.05 -10.94 10.80
CA GLU A 71 -4.66 -11.20 11.28
C GLU A 71 -3.91 -12.32 10.55
#